data_AF-A0A0G0RG86-F1
#
_entry.id   AF-A0A0G0RG86-F1
#
_cell.length_a   1.000
_cell.length_b   1.000
_cell.length_c   1.000
_cell.angle_alpha   90.00
_cell.angle_beta   90.00
_cell.angle_gamma   90.00
#
_symmetry.space_group_name_H-M   'P 1'
#
loop_
_entity.id
_entity.type
_entity.pdbx_description
1 polymer ?
#
loop_
_entity_poly.entity_id
_entity_poly.type
_entity_poly.pdbx_seq_one_letter_code
_entity_poly.pdbx_strand_id
1 'polypeptide(L)'
;MTKVIFEFNAKKEYDYIKFFEENFGEVNLPKPLRKIFGDRKRAIEYIEKTYNQKKLRAFETAWRKIEKEYFSAIKSITGHKWKHKTYRVVMTNYMYGFCNPLDGNVREVTCQQNVPLIERNYIIAHELLHAHYFSIIAQKNDPKLLSTELNENFNVLALCFSPVCDLLVAPKNKWIINGWAHANQIAAPYFDALLLLWKARKSFEDYLEKSAVVLKK
;
A
#
# COMPACT_ATOMS: atom_id res chain seq x y z
N MET A 1 13.61 -3.55 15.89
CA MET A 1 12.31 -2.85 15.89
C MET A 1 12.11 -2.26 14.51
N THR A 2 10.99 -2.54 13.86
CA THR A 2 10.62 -1.94 12.57
C THR A 2 10.00 -0.58 12.84
N LYS A 3 10.41 0.46 12.09
CA LYS A 3 9.88 1.82 12.23
C LYS A 3 9.42 2.40 10.90
N VAL A 4 8.39 3.23 10.94
CA VAL A 4 7.94 4.06 9.84
C VAL A 4 8.46 5.49 10.02
N ILE A 5 8.97 6.09 8.96
CA ILE A 5 9.36 7.51 8.92
C ILE A 5 8.47 8.22 7.92
N PHE A 6 7.87 9.33 8.33
CA PHE A 6 7.01 10.14 7.48
C PHE A 6 7.80 11.35 6.97
N GLU A 7 7.80 11.56 5.65
CA GLU A 7 8.42 12.73 5.02
C GLU A 7 7.56 13.27 3.88
N PHE A 8 7.82 14.51 3.49
CA PHE A 8 7.36 15.07 2.23
C PHE A 8 8.57 15.53 1.44
N ASN A 9 8.54 15.29 0.12
CA ASN A 9 9.60 15.71 -0.78
C ASN A 9 9.01 16.04 -2.15
N ALA A 10 8.83 17.33 -2.44
CA ALA A 10 8.24 17.80 -3.69
C ALA A 10 9.02 17.35 -4.94
N LYS A 11 10.36 17.26 -4.83
CA LYS A 11 11.22 16.76 -5.91
C LYS A 11 10.91 15.29 -6.23
N LYS A 12 10.85 14.44 -5.20
CA LYS A 12 10.50 13.02 -5.38
C LYS A 12 9.08 12.86 -5.92
N GLU A 13 8.13 13.63 -5.42
CA GLU A 13 6.75 13.56 -5.91
C GLU A 13 6.68 13.94 -7.40
N TYR A 14 7.38 14.98 -7.84
CA TYR A 14 7.51 15.32 -9.25
C TYR A 14 8.09 14.15 -10.06
N ASP A 15 9.21 13.58 -9.58
CA ASP A 15 9.88 12.48 -10.27
C ASP A 15 8.96 11.23 -10.35
N TYR A 16 8.12 10.98 -9.34
CA TYR A 16 7.11 9.93 -9.36
C TYR A 16 5.98 10.20 -10.35
N ILE A 17 5.38 11.41 -10.33
CA ILE A 17 4.33 11.75 -11.31
C ILE A 17 4.86 11.56 -12.72
N LYS A 18 6.09 12.05 -12.99
CA LYS A 18 6.72 11.92 -14.31
C LYS A 18 6.91 10.45 -14.71
N PHE A 19 7.45 9.62 -13.81
CA PHE A 19 7.59 8.19 -14.06
C PHE A 19 6.25 7.54 -14.40
N PHE A 20 5.18 7.87 -13.67
CA PHE A 20 3.87 7.29 -13.94
C PHE A 20 3.28 7.76 -15.27
N GLU A 21 3.42 9.03 -15.63
CA GLU A 21 2.99 9.55 -16.93
C GLU A 21 3.68 8.86 -18.10
N GLU A 22 4.99 8.60 -17.97
CA GLU A 22 5.79 7.97 -19.01
C GLU A 22 5.51 6.46 -19.17
N ASN A 23 5.09 5.77 -18.10
CA ASN A 23 4.98 4.31 -18.09
C ASN A 23 3.54 3.78 -18.05
N PHE A 24 2.59 4.53 -17.52
CA PHE A 24 1.22 4.07 -17.26
C PHE A 24 0.13 5.04 -17.79
N GLY A 25 0.52 6.18 -18.37
CA GLY A 25 -0.41 7.16 -18.92
C GLY A 25 -0.78 8.28 -17.95
N GLU A 26 -1.79 9.07 -18.30
CA GLU A 26 -2.07 10.35 -17.64
C GLU A 26 -2.43 10.22 -16.15
N VAL A 27 -1.60 10.80 -15.28
CA VAL A 27 -1.90 10.97 -13.84
C VAL A 27 -2.89 12.12 -13.67
N ASN A 28 -3.94 11.99 -12.87
CA ASN A 28 -4.92 13.08 -12.70
C ASN A 28 -4.33 14.28 -11.92
N LEU A 29 -3.78 15.26 -12.65
CA LEU A 29 -3.21 16.49 -12.07
C LEU A 29 -4.22 17.64 -12.12
N PRO A 30 -4.24 18.54 -11.11
CA PRO A 30 -5.05 19.74 -11.18
C PRO A 30 -4.59 20.65 -12.33
N LYS A 31 -5.55 21.32 -13.00
CA LYS A 31 -5.28 22.18 -14.17
C LYS A 31 -4.07 23.12 -14.02
N PRO A 32 -3.84 23.80 -12.88
CA PRO A 32 -2.67 24.66 -12.72
C PRO A 32 -1.34 23.91 -12.77
N LEU A 33 -1.25 22.73 -12.15
CA LEU A 33 -0.05 21.91 -12.18
C LEU A 33 0.20 21.33 -13.58
N ARG A 34 -0.85 20.80 -14.23
CA ARG A 34 -0.76 20.29 -15.61
C ARG A 34 -0.15 21.30 -16.58
N LYS A 35 -0.57 22.57 -16.50
CA LYS A 35 -0.06 23.65 -17.37
C LYS A 35 1.43 23.94 -17.21
N ILE A 36 2.00 23.66 -16.03
CA ILE A 36 3.40 23.97 -15.70
C ILE A 36 4.24 22.69 -15.55
N PHE A 37 3.68 21.51 -15.75
CA PHE A 37 4.33 20.25 -15.41
C PHE A 37 5.64 20.02 -16.20
N GLY A 38 5.70 20.48 -17.45
CA GLY A 38 6.93 20.42 -18.25
C GLY A 38 8.06 21.33 -17.74
N ASP A 39 7.75 22.35 -16.93
CA ASP A 39 8.74 23.16 -16.23
C ASP A 39 8.96 22.58 -14.83
N ARG A 40 9.99 21.74 -14.73
CA ARG A 40 10.35 21.02 -13.50
C ARG A 40 10.46 21.93 -12.28
N LYS A 41 11.05 23.13 -12.42
CA LYS A 41 11.25 24.03 -11.28
C LYS A 41 9.90 24.54 -10.79
N ARG A 42 9.08 25.07 -11.69
CA ARG A 42 7.74 25.61 -11.35
C ARG A 42 6.80 24.53 -10.84
N ALA A 43 6.86 23.32 -11.39
CA ALA A 43 6.07 22.20 -10.91
C ALA A 43 6.43 21.80 -9.48
N ILE A 44 7.73 21.70 -9.15
CA ILE A 44 8.20 21.41 -7.78
C ILE A 44 7.76 22.50 -6.80
N GLU A 45 7.92 23.78 -7.16
CA GLU A 45 7.47 24.92 -6.34
C GLU A 45 5.96 24.87 -6.07
N TYR A 46 5.17 24.48 -7.07
CA TYR A 46 3.73 24.31 -6.92
C TYR A 46 3.35 23.14 -6.00
N ILE A 47 4.02 21.99 -6.15
CA ILE A 47 3.81 20.81 -5.29
C ILE A 47 4.16 21.16 -3.84
N GLU A 48 5.26 21.87 -3.61
CA GLU A 48 5.68 22.32 -2.28
C GLU A 48 4.66 23.27 -1.65
N LYS A 49 4.16 24.24 -2.42
CA LYS A 49 3.15 25.21 -1.95
C LYS A 49 1.81 24.57 -1.58
N THR A 50 1.44 23.48 -2.23
CA THR A 50 0.15 22.80 -2.01
C THR A 50 0.20 21.78 -0.87
N TYR A 51 1.40 21.44 -0.39
CA TYR A 51 1.58 20.50 0.69
C TYR A 51 1.15 21.06 2.06
N ASN A 52 0.50 20.23 2.87
CA ASN A 52 -0.01 20.60 4.18
C ASN A 52 0.68 19.81 5.31
N GLN A 53 1.66 20.46 5.96
CA GLN A 53 2.39 19.88 7.09
C GLN A 53 1.50 19.45 8.26
N LYS A 54 0.35 20.12 8.49
CA LYS A 54 -0.58 19.73 9.57
C LYS A 54 -1.23 18.38 9.27
N LYS A 55 -1.54 18.10 7.99
CA LYS A 55 -2.08 16.82 7.55
C LYS A 55 -1.07 15.67 7.75
N LEU A 56 0.22 15.90 7.45
CA LEU A 56 1.29 14.94 7.74
C LEU A 56 1.35 14.63 9.24
N ARG A 57 1.44 15.65 10.10
CA ARG A 57 1.58 15.46 11.56
C ARG A 57 0.40 14.72 12.17
N ALA A 58 -0.83 15.08 11.77
CA ALA A 58 -2.04 14.42 12.23
C ALA A 58 -2.05 12.94 11.83
N PHE A 59 -1.58 12.65 10.62
CA PHE A 59 -1.49 11.29 10.12
C PHE A 59 -0.39 10.46 10.79
N GLU A 60 0.82 11.00 10.93
CA GLU A 60 1.90 10.34 11.68
C GLU A 60 1.43 10.00 13.10
N THR A 61 0.77 10.95 13.78
CA THR A 61 0.22 10.72 15.12
C THR A 61 -0.80 9.59 15.13
N ALA A 62 -1.67 9.51 14.13
CA ALA A 62 -2.66 8.44 14.02
C ALA A 62 -2.00 7.08 13.76
N TRP A 63 -1.03 7.02 12.85
CA TRP A 63 -0.33 5.78 12.51
C TRP A 63 0.49 5.22 13.68
N ARG A 64 1.20 6.09 14.41
CA ARG A 64 2.02 5.71 15.58
C ARG A 64 1.21 4.96 16.64
N LYS A 65 -0.10 5.20 16.73
CA LYS A 65 -0.98 4.50 17.69
C LYS A 65 -1.23 3.04 17.36
N ILE A 66 -1.08 2.66 16.10
CA ILE A 66 -1.39 1.30 15.62
C ILE A 66 -0.16 0.59 15.02
N GLU A 67 0.95 1.30 14.86
CA GLU A 67 2.15 0.84 14.15
C GLU A 67 2.64 -0.51 14.69
N LYS A 68 2.78 -0.63 16.01
CA LYS A 68 3.31 -1.84 16.65
C LYS A 68 2.34 -3.02 16.50
N GLU A 69 1.05 -2.81 16.76
CA GLU A 69 0.03 -3.86 16.59
C GLU A 69 -0.05 -4.29 15.13
N TYR A 70 0.01 -3.35 14.18
CA TYR A 70 -0.03 -3.62 12.76
C TYR A 70 1.12 -4.54 12.32
N PHE A 71 2.37 -4.15 12.60
CA PHE A 71 3.55 -4.96 12.25
C PHE A 71 3.48 -6.36 12.89
N SER A 72 3.01 -6.45 14.15
CA SER A 72 2.85 -7.71 14.87
C SER A 72 1.76 -8.59 14.27
N ALA A 73 0.61 -8.02 13.93
CA ALA A 73 -0.53 -8.73 13.34
C ALA A 73 -0.16 -9.31 11.97
N ILE A 74 0.49 -8.53 11.10
CA ILE A 74 0.94 -9.02 9.78
C ILE A 74 1.98 -10.14 9.93
N LYS A 75 2.91 -10.01 10.87
CA LYS A 75 3.86 -11.10 11.17
C LYS A 75 3.14 -12.36 11.64
N SER A 76 2.09 -12.23 12.47
CA SER A 76 1.29 -13.37 12.91
C SER A 76 0.49 -14.00 11.77
N ILE A 77 -0.04 -13.20 10.85
CA ILE A 77 -0.81 -13.67 9.70
C ILE A 77 0.06 -14.44 8.71
N THR A 78 1.26 -13.92 8.46
CA THR A 78 2.17 -14.44 7.43
C THR A 78 3.16 -15.48 7.96
N GLY A 79 3.49 -15.45 9.26
CA GLY A 79 4.60 -16.21 9.83
C GLY A 79 5.99 -15.60 9.54
N HIS A 80 6.05 -14.51 8.77
CA HIS A 80 7.31 -13.92 8.28
C HIS A 80 7.68 -12.64 9.01
N LYS A 81 8.96 -12.47 9.30
CA LYS A 81 9.50 -11.21 9.85
C LYS A 81 9.56 -10.16 8.74
N TRP A 82 9.30 -8.91 9.11
CA TRP A 82 9.53 -7.76 8.24
C TRP A 82 11.02 -7.64 7.91
N LYS A 83 11.35 -7.61 6.62
CA LYS A 83 12.73 -7.60 6.12
C LYS A 83 13.46 -6.30 6.49
N HIS A 84 12.81 -5.15 6.31
CA HIS A 84 13.44 -3.86 6.47
C HIS A 84 13.28 -3.33 7.90
N LYS A 85 14.32 -2.67 8.40
CA LYS A 85 14.28 -2.00 9.72
C LYS A 85 13.49 -0.69 9.65
N THR A 86 13.52 -0.03 8.48
CA THR A 86 12.87 1.27 8.27
C THR A 86 12.02 1.22 7.01
N TYR A 87 10.78 1.67 7.14
CA TYR A 87 9.87 1.95 6.04
C TYR A 87 9.65 3.45 5.97
N ARG A 88 9.92 4.07 4.84
CA ARG A 88 9.69 5.50 4.63
C ARG A 88 8.37 5.69 3.92
N VAL A 89 7.51 6.52 4.48
CA VAL A 89 6.27 6.97 3.86
C VAL A 89 6.52 8.38 3.34
N VAL A 90 6.48 8.53 2.02
CA VAL A 90 6.46 9.83 1.37
C VAL A 90 5.02 10.26 1.20
N MET A 91 4.60 11.29 1.95
CA MET A 91 3.30 11.90 1.72
C MET A 91 3.31 12.65 0.39
N THR A 92 2.25 12.50 -0.38
CA THR A 92 2.12 13.07 -1.72
C THR A 92 0.83 13.89 -1.81
N ASN A 93 0.80 14.89 -2.67
CA ASN A 93 -0.42 15.62 -3.04
C ASN A 93 -1.27 14.87 -4.07
N TYR A 94 -0.62 14.20 -5.03
CA TYR A 94 -1.24 13.76 -6.29
C TYR A 94 -1.08 12.27 -6.60
N MET A 95 -0.22 11.56 -5.88
CA MET A 95 -0.05 10.11 -6.00
C MET A 95 -0.82 9.39 -4.90
N TYR A 96 -1.61 8.37 -5.23
CA TYR A 96 -2.40 7.61 -4.24
C TYR A 96 -1.51 6.77 -3.31
N GLY A 97 -1.02 5.66 -3.83
CA GLY A 97 -0.16 4.71 -3.16
C GLY A 97 0.77 4.09 -4.18
N PHE A 98 2.01 3.85 -3.77
CA PHE A 98 3.02 3.20 -4.59
C PHE A 98 4.10 2.67 -3.68
N CYS A 99 4.52 1.43 -3.90
CA CYS A 99 5.61 0.78 -3.22
C CYS A 99 6.79 0.63 -4.19
N ASN A 100 7.84 1.43 -3.98
CA ASN A 100 8.99 1.42 -4.88
C ASN A 100 9.79 0.11 -4.69
N PRO A 101 10.20 -0.60 -5.76
CA PRO A 101 11.03 -1.80 -5.67
C PRO A 101 12.42 -1.63 -5.02
N LEU A 102 12.81 -0.42 -4.58
CA LEU A 102 14.18 -0.11 -4.11
C LEU A 102 14.80 -1.14 -3.15
N ASP A 103 16.06 -1.43 -3.49
CA ASP A 103 17.01 -2.34 -2.87
C ASP A 103 17.61 -1.76 -1.56
N GLY A 104 18.03 -2.65 -0.65
CA GLY A 104 18.68 -2.29 0.61
C GLY A 104 17.80 -2.34 1.88
N ASN A 105 18.20 -1.57 2.91
CA ASN A 105 17.62 -1.61 4.26
C ASN A 105 16.41 -0.68 4.50
N VAL A 106 16.02 0.12 3.50
CA VAL A 106 14.91 1.08 3.57
C VAL A 106 13.96 0.82 2.42
N ARG A 107 12.67 0.65 2.72
CA ARG A 107 11.61 0.56 1.71
C ARG A 107 10.82 1.85 1.68
N GLU A 108 10.52 2.37 0.49
CA GLU A 108 9.73 3.59 0.31
C GLU A 108 8.32 3.26 -0.18
N VAL A 109 7.33 3.85 0.47
CA VAL A 109 5.91 3.82 0.09
C VAL A 109 5.38 5.24 -0.02
N THR A 110 4.38 5.48 -0.86
CA THR A 110 3.71 6.77 -0.98
C THR A 110 2.31 6.74 -0.37
N CYS A 111 1.80 7.89 0.08
CA CYS A 111 0.43 8.02 0.56
C CYS A 111 -0.12 9.43 0.28
N GLN A 112 -1.27 9.52 -0.38
CA GLN A 112 -1.89 10.80 -0.70
C GLN A 112 -2.39 11.51 0.56
N GLN A 113 -2.02 12.77 0.74
CA GLN A 113 -2.46 13.55 1.89
C GLN A 113 -3.89 14.07 1.79
N ASN A 114 -4.46 14.10 0.57
CA ASN A 114 -5.75 14.74 0.28
C ASN A 114 -6.96 13.82 0.42
N VAL A 115 -6.76 12.58 0.88
CA VAL A 115 -7.85 11.66 1.22
C VAL A 115 -8.12 11.66 2.74
N PRO A 116 -9.32 11.24 3.18
CA PRO A 116 -9.65 11.09 4.60
C PRO A 116 -8.61 10.30 5.40
N LEU A 117 -8.45 10.62 6.68
CA LEU A 117 -7.46 9.97 7.57
C LEU A 117 -7.57 8.43 7.56
N ILE A 118 -8.80 7.93 7.53
CA ILE A 118 -9.08 6.50 7.54
C ILE A 118 -8.58 5.79 6.27
N GLU A 119 -8.76 6.43 5.13
CA GLU A 119 -8.27 5.95 3.84
C GLU A 119 -6.74 6.01 3.78
N ARG A 120 -6.12 7.04 4.37
CA ARG A 120 -4.65 7.12 4.45
C ARG A 120 -4.03 5.96 5.24
N ASN A 121 -4.62 5.58 6.37
CA ASN A 121 -4.18 4.40 7.13
C ASN A 121 -4.26 3.14 6.26
N TYR A 122 -5.36 2.97 5.52
CA TYR A 122 -5.53 1.84 4.62
C TYR A 122 -4.50 1.84 3.49
N ILE A 123 -4.28 2.97 2.83
CA ILE A 123 -3.29 3.12 1.75
C ILE A 123 -1.90 2.71 2.25
N ILE A 124 -1.44 3.24 3.39
CA ILE A 124 -0.12 2.82 3.91
C ILE A 124 -0.09 1.33 4.23
N ALA A 125 -1.12 0.81 4.88
CA ALA A 125 -1.17 -0.60 5.22
C ALA A 125 -1.07 -1.47 3.95
N HIS A 126 -1.80 -1.09 2.90
CA HIS A 126 -1.75 -1.72 1.58
C HIS A 126 -0.34 -1.68 0.97
N GLU A 127 0.30 -0.51 0.88
CA GLU A 127 1.64 -0.41 0.31
C GLU A 127 2.72 -1.14 1.13
N LEU A 128 2.56 -1.17 2.46
CA LEU A 128 3.44 -1.94 3.35
C LEU A 128 3.23 -3.45 3.17
N LEU A 129 1.99 -3.90 2.92
CA LEU A 129 1.74 -5.30 2.62
C LEU A 129 2.36 -5.72 1.30
N HIS A 130 2.29 -4.89 0.26
CA HIS A 130 3.04 -5.13 -0.98
C HIS A 130 4.54 -5.32 -0.70
N ALA A 131 5.14 -4.41 0.07
CA ALA A 131 6.55 -4.52 0.43
C ALA A 131 6.88 -5.84 1.15
N HIS A 132 6.01 -6.25 2.08
CA HIS A 132 6.18 -7.49 2.84
C HIS A 132 6.01 -8.72 1.95
N TYR A 133 4.95 -8.74 1.13
CA TYR A 133 4.67 -9.79 0.17
C TYR A 133 5.86 -10.04 -0.76
N PHE A 134 6.33 -9.00 -1.45
CA PHE A 134 7.47 -9.13 -2.37
C PHE A 134 8.76 -9.54 -1.65
N SER A 135 8.94 -9.13 -0.38
CA SER A 135 10.10 -9.57 0.42
C SER A 135 10.06 -11.07 0.74
N ILE A 136 8.87 -11.65 0.92
CA ILE A 136 8.69 -13.09 1.14
C ILE A 136 8.92 -13.84 -0.17
N ILE A 137 8.28 -13.40 -1.26
CA ILE A 137 8.38 -14.10 -2.55
C ILE A 137 9.81 -14.07 -3.12
N ALA A 138 10.52 -12.95 -2.98
CA ALA A 138 11.91 -12.84 -3.41
C ALA A 138 12.83 -13.88 -2.74
N GLN A 139 12.51 -14.32 -1.51
CA GLN A 139 13.27 -15.38 -0.82
C GLN A 139 12.96 -16.77 -1.36
N LYS A 140 11.77 -16.97 -1.94
CA LYS A 140 11.31 -18.27 -2.45
C LYS A 140 11.78 -18.56 -3.87
N ASN A 141 12.10 -17.52 -4.64
CA ASN A 141 12.51 -17.63 -6.05
C ASN A 141 11.51 -18.44 -6.91
N ASP A 142 10.20 -18.34 -6.61
CA ASP A 142 9.14 -19.00 -7.38
C ASP A 142 8.39 -17.97 -8.23
N PRO A 143 8.56 -17.98 -9.57
CA PRO A 143 7.89 -17.02 -10.45
C PRO A 143 6.37 -17.17 -10.47
N LYS A 144 5.81 -18.33 -10.07
CA LYS A 144 4.36 -18.52 -9.99
C LYS A 144 3.71 -17.65 -8.91
N LEU A 145 4.50 -17.20 -7.94
CA LEU A 145 4.05 -16.34 -6.85
C LEU A 145 4.24 -14.84 -7.16
N LEU A 146 4.88 -14.50 -8.28
CA LEU A 146 5.05 -13.13 -8.77
C LEU A 146 3.83 -12.71 -9.62
N SER A 147 2.63 -12.79 -9.04
CA SER A 147 1.38 -12.33 -9.67
C SER A 147 0.85 -11.12 -8.93
N THR A 148 0.49 -10.07 -9.69
CA THR A 148 -0.19 -8.89 -9.17
C THR A 148 -1.52 -9.28 -8.54
N GLU A 149 -2.27 -10.18 -9.18
CA GLU A 149 -3.54 -10.71 -8.69
C GLU A 149 -3.39 -11.36 -7.32
N LEU A 150 -2.38 -12.23 -7.14
CA LEU A 150 -2.17 -12.92 -5.87
C LEU A 150 -1.82 -11.96 -4.73
N ASN A 151 -0.99 -10.96 -5.02
CA ASN A 151 -0.59 -9.91 -4.10
C ASN A 151 -1.79 -9.02 -3.70
N GLU A 152 -2.59 -8.56 -4.67
CA GLU A 152 -3.81 -7.78 -4.41
C GLU A 152 -4.83 -8.55 -3.57
N ASN A 153 -5.04 -9.83 -3.89
CA ASN A 153 -5.95 -10.68 -3.11
C ASN A 153 -5.48 -10.87 -1.67
N PHE A 154 -4.18 -11.12 -1.47
CA PHE A 154 -3.60 -11.15 -0.13
C PHE A 154 -3.84 -9.84 0.61
N ASN A 155 -3.60 -8.68 -0.02
CA ASN A 155 -3.82 -7.38 0.59
C ASN A 155 -5.27 -7.22 1.04
N VAL A 156 -6.23 -7.52 0.18
CA VAL A 156 -7.66 -7.44 0.51
C VAL A 156 -8.00 -8.33 1.70
N LEU A 157 -7.58 -9.59 1.70
CA LEU A 157 -7.90 -10.55 2.76
C LEU A 157 -7.22 -10.20 4.10
N ALA A 158 -5.98 -9.73 4.05
CA ALA A 158 -5.24 -9.30 5.23
C ALA A 158 -5.83 -8.02 5.84
N LEU A 159 -6.20 -7.03 5.02
CA LEU A 159 -6.68 -5.74 5.52
C LEU A 159 -8.16 -5.73 5.89
N CYS A 160 -8.98 -6.56 5.24
CA CYS A 160 -10.44 -6.51 5.38
C CYS A 160 -10.98 -7.70 6.19
N PHE A 161 -10.32 -8.86 6.13
CA PHE A 161 -10.83 -10.14 6.68
C PHE A 161 -9.89 -10.77 7.72
N SER A 162 -9.07 -9.95 8.37
CA SER A 162 -8.19 -10.36 9.47
C SER A 162 -8.22 -9.34 10.62
N PRO A 163 -7.66 -9.65 11.81
CA PRO A 163 -7.66 -8.72 12.95
C PRO A 163 -7.04 -7.35 12.68
N VAL A 164 -6.26 -7.20 11.60
CA VAL A 164 -5.71 -5.92 11.14
C VAL A 164 -6.81 -4.91 10.80
N CYS A 165 -7.96 -5.37 10.30
CA CYS A 165 -9.10 -4.53 9.96
C CYS A 165 -9.53 -3.66 11.15
N ASP A 166 -9.53 -4.23 12.37
CA ASP A 166 -9.89 -3.54 13.60
C ASP A 166 -8.90 -2.43 13.99
N LEU A 167 -7.65 -2.52 13.55
CA LEU A 167 -6.63 -1.50 13.78
C LEU A 167 -6.81 -0.30 12.85
N LEU A 168 -7.25 -0.56 11.61
CA LEU A 168 -7.30 0.46 10.56
C LEU A 168 -8.58 1.30 10.65
N VAL A 169 -9.71 0.68 11.01
CA VAL A 169 -11.02 1.33 10.96
C VAL A 169 -11.94 0.98 12.12
N ALA A 170 -12.78 1.94 12.52
CA ALA A 170 -13.89 1.70 13.45
C ALA A 170 -14.93 0.74 12.83
N PRO A 171 -15.69 -0.03 13.64
CA PRO A 171 -16.67 -1.00 13.14
C PRO A 171 -17.66 -0.44 12.12
N LYS A 172 -18.16 0.78 12.35
CA LYS A 172 -19.10 1.48 11.45
C LYS A 172 -18.51 1.91 10.10
N ASN A 173 -17.19 1.83 9.92
CA ASN A 173 -16.52 2.18 8.67
C ASN A 173 -16.01 0.94 7.92
N LYS A 174 -16.14 -0.26 8.51
CA LYS A 174 -15.74 -1.52 7.86
C LYS A 174 -16.50 -1.79 6.57
N TRP A 175 -17.75 -1.34 6.45
CA TRP A 175 -18.53 -1.51 5.22
C TRP A 175 -17.91 -0.79 4.02
N ILE A 176 -17.23 0.34 4.24
CA ILE A 176 -16.53 1.08 3.17
C ILE A 176 -15.36 0.25 2.64
N ILE A 177 -14.56 -0.31 3.55
CA ILE A 177 -13.43 -1.18 3.21
C ILE A 177 -13.91 -2.45 2.54
N ASN A 178 -14.99 -3.06 3.04
CA ASN A 178 -15.56 -4.26 2.43
C ASN A 178 -16.13 -3.95 1.04
N GLY A 179 -16.77 -2.80 0.85
CA GLY A 179 -17.21 -2.35 -0.47
C GLY A 179 -16.03 -2.19 -1.44
N TRP A 180 -14.91 -1.65 -0.95
CA TRP A 180 -13.68 -1.53 -1.73
C TRP A 180 -13.08 -2.90 -2.09
N ALA A 181 -13.10 -3.85 -1.14
CA ALA A 181 -12.68 -5.23 -1.38
C ALA A 181 -13.47 -5.92 -2.50
N HIS A 182 -14.80 -5.71 -2.53
CA HIS A 182 -15.67 -6.27 -3.56
C HIS A 182 -15.57 -5.51 -4.90
N ALA A 183 -15.20 -4.22 -4.86
CA ALA A 183 -14.98 -3.41 -6.05
C ALA A 183 -13.61 -3.61 -6.70
N ASN A 184 -12.68 -4.31 -6.04
CA ASN A 184 -11.37 -4.61 -6.60
C ASN A 184 -11.53 -5.61 -7.77
N GLN A 185 -11.50 -5.10 -9.00
CA GLN A 185 -11.72 -5.86 -10.23
C GLN A 185 -10.72 -7.01 -10.42
N ILE A 186 -9.53 -6.90 -9.82
CA ILE A 186 -8.46 -7.90 -9.90
C ILE A 186 -8.80 -9.10 -8.99
N ALA A 187 -9.40 -8.84 -7.83
CA ALA A 187 -9.74 -9.86 -6.84
C ALA A 187 -11.15 -10.45 -7.04
N ALA A 188 -12.08 -9.66 -7.57
CA ALA A 188 -13.51 -9.96 -7.58
C ALA A 188 -13.89 -11.33 -8.20
N PRO A 189 -13.32 -11.78 -9.34
CA PRO A 189 -13.76 -13.03 -9.96
C PRO A 189 -13.47 -14.28 -9.12
N TYR A 190 -12.46 -14.23 -8.25
CA TYR A 190 -11.98 -15.38 -7.47
C TYR A 190 -12.18 -15.22 -5.97
N PHE A 191 -12.78 -14.11 -5.55
CA PHE A 191 -12.78 -13.66 -4.16
C PHE A 191 -13.31 -14.72 -3.18
N ASP A 192 -14.47 -15.32 -3.47
CA ASP A 192 -15.08 -16.32 -2.59
C ASP A 192 -14.20 -17.57 -2.41
N ALA A 193 -13.62 -18.06 -3.51
CA ALA A 193 -12.71 -19.20 -3.48
C ALA A 193 -11.45 -18.88 -2.66
N LEU A 194 -10.87 -17.69 -2.86
CA LEU A 194 -9.69 -17.24 -2.14
C LEU A 194 -9.97 -16.98 -0.65
N LEU A 195 -11.16 -16.48 -0.30
CA LEU A 195 -11.58 -16.31 1.09
C LEU A 195 -11.75 -17.66 1.81
N LEU A 196 -12.26 -18.68 1.13
CA LEU A 196 -12.32 -20.04 1.68
C LEU A 196 -10.91 -20.59 1.93
N LEU A 197 -10.00 -20.44 0.96
CA LEU A 197 -8.61 -20.82 1.13
C LEU A 197 -7.94 -20.05 2.27
N TRP A 198 -8.20 -18.75 2.38
CA TRP A 198 -7.70 -17.92 3.48
C TRP A 198 -8.13 -18.47 4.83
N LYS A 199 -9.42 -18.74 5.02
CA LYS A 199 -9.95 -19.26 6.29
C LYS A 199 -9.43 -20.66 6.63
N ALA A 200 -9.20 -21.50 5.62
CA ALA A 200 -8.74 -22.88 5.79
C ALA A 200 -7.21 -23.04 5.79
N ARG A 201 -6.44 -21.94 5.65
CA ARG A 201 -4.99 -21.99 5.48
C ARG A 201 -4.28 -22.61 6.68
N LYS A 202 -3.33 -23.52 6.41
CA LYS A 202 -2.43 -24.06 7.45
C LYS A 202 -1.26 -23.13 7.75
N SER A 203 -0.80 -22.43 6.72
CA SER A 203 0.27 -21.45 6.75
C SER A 203 0.02 -20.40 5.66
N PHE A 204 0.86 -19.36 5.62
CA PHE A 204 0.80 -18.39 4.54
C PHE A 204 1.19 -19.02 3.20
N GLU A 205 2.19 -19.89 3.20
CA GLU A 205 2.62 -20.66 2.03
C GLU A 205 1.50 -21.54 1.47
N ASP A 206 0.81 -22.28 2.34
CA ASP A 206 -0.32 -23.12 1.96
C ASP A 206 -1.41 -22.30 1.25
N TYR A 207 -1.67 -21.08 1.75
CA TYR A 207 -2.57 -20.15 1.09
C TYR A 207 -2.04 -19.71 -0.28
N LEU A 208 -0.78 -19.28 -0.39
CA LEU A 208 -0.20 -18.79 -1.65
C LEU A 208 -0.20 -19.86 -2.75
N GLU A 209 0.22 -21.08 -2.42
CA GLU A 209 0.30 -22.19 -3.37
C GLU A 209 -1.08 -22.56 -3.92
N LYS A 210 -2.08 -22.69 -3.04
CA LYS A 210 -3.46 -23.00 -3.46
C LYS A 210 -4.10 -21.86 -4.24
N SER A 211 -3.83 -20.62 -3.85
CA SER A 211 -4.37 -19.43 -4.53
C SER A 211 -3.79 -19.30 -5.94
N ALA A 212 -2.50 -19.59 -6.12
CA ALA A 212 -1.87 -19.59 -7.45
C ALA A 212 -2.47 -20.63 -8.41
N VAL A 213 -3.10 -21.71 -7.90
CA VAL A 213 -3.84 -22.68 -8.72
C VAL A 213 -5.22 -22.14 -9.11
N VAL A 214 -5.91 -21.45 -8.21
CA VAL A 214 -7.22 -20.83 -8.49
C VAL A 214 -7.11 -19.75 -9.56
N LEU A 215 -6.08 -18.89 -9.47
CA LEU A 215 -5.88 -17.76 -10.37
C LEU A 215 -5.42 -18.13 -11.80
N LYS A 216 -5.11 -19.41 -12.05
CA LYS A 216 -4.70 -19.91 -13.38
C LYS A 216 -5.85 -20.53 -14.19
N LYS A 217 -7.03 -20.63 -13.60
CA LYS A 217 -8.23 -21.17 -14.25
C LYS A 217 -9.05 -20.05 -14.86
#